data_AF-A0A668VPH7-F1
#
_entry.id   AF-A0A668VPH7-F1
#
_cell.length_a   1.000
_cell.length_b   1.000
_cell.length_c   1.000
_cell.angle_alpha   90.00
_cell.angle_beta   90.00
_cell.angle_gamma   90.00
#
_symmetry.space_group_name_H-M   'P 1'
#
loop_
_entity.id
_entity.type
_entity.pdbx_description
1 polymer ?
#
loop_
_entity_poly.entity_id
_entity_poly.type
_entity_poly.pdbx_seq_one_letter_code
_entity_poly.pdbx_strand_id
1 'polypeptide(L)'
;MGCILLRTRPSRSTWAGSSEGHDHYDRLRPLSYPDTDIFLVCFSVVSPSTVYSIREKWVPEILFHCPRVPFLLVGTQVDLRDDSVTLEKLAKNKQRPVTFESGETLAHELKAVKYMECSALTQKGVQNVFEEAIRVVLEPLHNKSSRCVLL
;
A
#
# COMPACT_ATOMS: atom_id res chain seq x y z
N MET A 1 -2.31 1.82 -11.59
CA MET A 1 -1.54 1.56 -10.36
C MET A 1 -2.53 1.37 -9.25
N GLY A 2 -2.57 0.17 -8.68
CA GLY A 2 -3.65 -0.30 -7.82
C GLY A 2 -3.14 -0.78 -6.45
N CYS A 3 -4.07 -0.94 -5.53
CA CYS A 3 -3.87 -1.65 -4.27
C CYS A 3 -3.58 -3.13 -4.56
N ILE A 4 -2.51 -3.69 -3.96
CA ILE A 4 -2.20 -5.11 -4.06
C ILE A 4 -2.79 -5.81 -2.82
N LEU A 5 -3.65 -6.79 -3.07
CA LEU A 5 -4.30 -7.60 -2.05
C LEU A 5 -3.39 -8.79 -1.70
N LEU A 6 -2.96 -8.88 -0.44
CA LEU A 6 -2.29 -10.08 0.06
C LEU A 6 -3.20 -10.85 1.00
N ARG A 7 -3.67 -12.02 0.56
CA ARG A 7 -4.27 -13.05 1.42
C ARG A 7 -3.15 -13.96 1.88
N THR A 8 -2.96 -14.15 3.19
CA THR A 8 -1.89 -15.04 3.70
C THR A 8 -2.38 -16.46 3.98
N ARG A 9 -3.63 -16.82 3.63
CA ARG A 9 -4.03 -18.24 3.62
C ARG A 9 -3.30 -18.99 2.49
N PRO A 10 -2.59 -20.10 2.79
CA PRO A 10 -1.66 -20.76 1.87
C PRO A 10 -2.29 -21.44 0.64
N SER A 11 -3.61 -21.29 0.40
CA SER A 11 -4.30 -21.94 -0.71
C SER A 11 -4.67 -21.02 -1.89
N ARG A 12 -4.57 -19.68 -1.77
CA ARG A 12 -4.97 -18.80 -2.87
C ARG A 12 -4.41 -17.37 -2.78
N SER A 13 -3.27 -17.12 -3.43
CA SER A 13 -2.82 -15.77 -3.79
C SER A 13 -3.56 -15.31 -5.06
N THR A 14 -4.60 -14.48 -4.93
CA THR A 14 -5.27 -13.85 -6.08
C THR A 14 -4.62 -12.51 -6.41
N TRP A 15 -3.99 -12.42 -7.59
CA TRP A 15 -3.42 -11.19 -8.13
C TRP A 15 -4.52 -10.35 -8.78
N ALA A 16 -4.78 -9.15 -8.29
CA ALA A 16 -5.59 -8.15 -9.00
C ALA A 16 -4.67 -7.26 -9.84
N GLY A 17 -4.32 -7.72 -11.05
CA GLY A 17 -3.54 -6.96 -12.03
C GLY A 17 -4.39 -5.90 -12.74
N SER A 18 -3.86 -4.68 -12.89
CA SER A 18 -4.53 -3.56 -13.57
C SER A 18 -4.32 -3.64 -15.09
N SER A 19 -5.29 -4.15 -15.86
CA SER A 19 -5.46 -3.87 -17.29
C SER A 19 -6.90 -4.21 -17.72
N GLU A 20 -7.61 -3.19 -18.23
CA GLU A 20 -8.91 -3.22 -18.94
C GLU A 20 -10.21 -3.45 -18.12
N GLY A 21 -11.09 -2.43 -18.08
CA GLY A 21 -12.48 -2.51 -17.57
C GLY A 21 -12.83 -1.56 -16.41
N HIS A 22 -12.79 -0.24 -16.67
CA HIS A 22 -12.71 0.81 -15.66
C HIS A 22 -13.90 0.94 -14.68
N ASP A 23 -15.08 0.36 -14.95
CA ASP A 23 -16.26 0.44 -14.04
C ASP A 23 -16.70 -0.89 -13.42
N HIS A 24 -16.52 -2.02 -14.13
CA HIS A 24 -16.89 -3.33 -13.59
C HIS A 24 -15.93 -3.79 -12.51
N TYR A 25 -14.63 -3.46 -12.64
CA TYR A 25 -13.63 -3.90 -11.68
C TYR A 25 -13.77 -3.23 -10.32
N ASP A 26 -14.17 -1.95 -10.28
CA ASP A 26 -14.43 -1.21 -9.03
C ASP A 26 -15.53 -1.89 -8.19
N ARG A 27 -16.57 -2.43 -8.85
CA ARG A 27 -17.67 -3.12 -8.15
C ARG A 27 -17.33 -4.54 -7.73
N LEU A 28 -16.44 -5.22 -8.47
CA LEU A 28 -16.06 -6.61 -8.20
C LEU A 28 -14.91 -6.71 -7.19
N ARG A 29 -14.05 -5.69 -7.09
CA ARG A 29 -12.90 -5.70 -6.19
C ARG A 29 -13.28 -5.93 -4.71
N PRO A 30 -14.33 -5.31 -4.14
CA PRO A 30 -14.74 -5.58 -2.77
C PRO A 30 -15.08 -7.05 -2.49
N LEU A 31 -15.45 -7.83 -3.51
CA LEU A 31 -15.71 -9.27 -3.38
C LEU A 31 -14.44 -10.07 -3.06
N SER A 32 -13.26 -9.49 -3.29
CA SER A 32 -11.95 -10.09 -2.96
C SER A 32 -11.45 -9.71 -1.56
N TYR A 33 -12.12 -8.79 -0.86
CA TYR A 33 -11.70 -8.35 0.47
C TYR A 33 -12.02 -9.31 1.63
N PRO A 34 -13.09 -10.14 1.58
CA PRO A 34 -13.31 -11.14 2.62
C PRO A 34 -12.08 -12.03 2.84
N ASP A 35 -11.81 -12.34 4.11
CA ASP A 35 -10.66 -13.14 4.57
C ASP A 35 -9.28 -12.54 4.21
N THR A 36 -9.17 -11.23 4.03
CA THR A 36 -7.88 -10.55 3.86
C THR A 36 -7.26 -10.27 5.23
N ASP A 37 -6.03 -10.74 5.42
CA ASP A 37 -5.29 -10.58 6.68
C ASP A 37 -4.51 -9.24 6.73
N ILE A 38 -4.07 -8.73 5.58
CA ILE A 38 -3.37 -7.45 5.45
C ILE A 38 -3.49 -6.89 4.02
N PHE A 39 -3.54 -5.56 3.86
CA PHE A 39 -3.46 -4.91 2.55
C PHE A 39 -2.07 -4.33 2.28
N LEU A 40 -1.60 -4.41 1.02
CA LEU A 40 -0.47 -3.63 0.53
C LEU A 40 -0.98 -2.49 -0.36
N VAL A 41 -0.96 -1.29 0.17
CA VAL A 41 -1.42 -0.10 -0.55
C VAL A 41 -0.22 0.50 -1.26
N CYS A 42 -0.14 0.31 -2.57
CA CYS A 42 1.02 0.69 -3.37
C CYS A 42 0.78 1.99 -4.16
N PHE A 43 1.78 2.87 -4.21
CA PHE A 43 1.83 4.02 -5.11
C PHE A 43 3.20 4.10 -5.79
N SER A 44 3.34 4.91 -6.84
CA SER A 44 4.63 5.13 -7.49
C SER A 44 5.27 6.41 -6.96
N VAL A 45 6.52 6.31 -6.51
CA VAL A 45 7.25 7.49 -6.03
C VAL A 45 7.53 8.49 -7.14
N VAL A 46 7.49 8.07 -8.41
CA VAL A 46 7.66 8.95 -9.58
C VAL A 46 6.34 9.33 -10.24
N SER A 47 5.21 9.06 -9.59
CA SER A 47 3.89 9.47 -10.08
C SER A 47 3.06 10.05 -8.94
N PRO A 48 3.23 11.35 -8.60
CA PRO A 48 2.55 11.98 -7.47
C PRO A 48 1.01 11.93 -7.55
N SER A 49 0.42 11.83 -8.74
CA SER A 49 -1.01 11.62 -8.91
C SER A 49 -1.51 10.32 -8.26
N THR A 50 -0.66 9.29 -8.16
CA THR A 50 -1.03 8.02 -7.53
C THR A 50 -1.18 8.16 -6.01
N VAL A 51 -0.46 9.08 -5.37
CA VAL A 51 -0.63 9.42 -3.95
C VAL A 51 -2.02 10.01 -3.70
N TYR A 52 -2.50 10.86 -4.61
CA TYR A 52 -3.86 11.40 -4.53
C TYR A 52 -4.90 10.28 -4.59
N SER A 53 -4.72 9.30 -5.49
CA SER A 53 -5.61 8.13 -5.54
C SER A 53 -5.60 7.31 -4.25
N ILE A 54 -4.46 7.21 -3.55
CA ILE A 54 -4.40 6.53 -2.25
C ILE A 54 -5.33 7.21 -1.23
N ARG A 55 -5.24 8.54 -1.13
CA ARG A 55 -6.01 9.33 -0.17
C ARG A 55 -7.51 9.35 -0.47
N GLU A 56 -7.88 9.54 -1.73
CA GLU A 56 -9.26 9.78 -2.10
C GLU A 56 -10.05 8.52 -2.41
N LYS A 57 -9.38 7.43 -2.80
CA LYS A 57 -10.04 6.20 -3.26
C LYS A 57 -9.62 5.00 -2.44
N TRP A 58 -8.34 4.63 -2.50
CA TRP A 58 -7.91 3.30 -2.05
C TRP A 58 -8.04 3.10 -0.54
N VAL A 59 -7.54 4.05 0.27
CA VAL A 59 -7.62 3.93 1.73
C VAL A 59 -9.05 4.05 2.24
N PRO A 60 -9.86 5.03 1.81
CA PRO A 60 -11.28 5.09 2.18
C PRO A 60 -12.05 3.81 1.83
N GLU A 61 -11.80 3.22 0.67
CA GLU A 61 -12.48 2.00 0.22
C GLU A 61 -12.14 0.79 1.09
N ILE A 62 -10.86 0.53 1.38
CA ILE A 62 -10.47 -0.61 2.23
C ILE A 62 -10.91 -0.41 3.67
N LEU A 63 -10.91 0.82 4.19
CA LEU A 63 -11.38 1.11 5.54
C LEU A 63 -12.90 0.97 5.64
N PHE A 64 -13.64 1.29 4.58
CA PHE A 64 -15.09 1.10 4.52
C PHE A 64 -15.47 -0.39 4.57
N HIS A 65 -14.80 -1.23 3.77
CA HIS A 65 -15.12 -2.66 3.69
C HIS A 65 -14.45 -3.51 4.79
N CYS A 66 -13.25 -3.14 5.22
CA CYS A 66 -12.40 -3.91 6.13
C CYS A 66 -11.75 -3.02 7.21
N PRO A 67 -12.52 -2.39 8.10
CA PRO A 67 -12.02 -1.38 9.04
C PRO A 67 -11.01 -1.89 10.08
N ARG A 68 -10.92 -3.22 10.26
CA ARG A 68 -10.04 -3.86 11.26
C ARG A 68 -8.80 -4.51 10.66
N VAL A 69 -8.69 -4.55 9.33
CA VAL A 69 -7.58 -5.21 8.66
C VAL A 69 -6.44 -4.20 8.50
N PRO A 70 -5.22 -4.50 8.98
CA PRO A 70 -4.09 -3.61 8.84
C PRO A 70 -3.67 -3.44 7.38
N PHE A 71 -2.92 -2.38 7.11
CA PHE A 71 -2.30 -2.20 5.80
C PHE A 71 -0.92 -1.57 5.91
N LEU A 72 -0.06 -1.92 4.95
CA LEU A 72 1.24 -1.28 4.73
C LEU A 72 1.10 -0.31 3.56
N LEU A 73 1.74 0.85 3.67
CA LEU A 73 1.87 1.79 2.57
C LEU A 73 3.21 1.54 1.86
N VAL A 74 3.19 1.33 0.54
CA VAL A 74 4.37 0.94 -0.23
C VAL A 74 4.64 1.91 -1.38
N GLY A 75 5.78 2.60 -1.31
CA GLY A 75 6.32 3.39 -2.42
C GLY A 75 7.08 2.51 -3.40
N THR A 76 6.59 2.42 -4.64
CA THR A 76 7.18 1.59 -5.71
C THR A 76 7.99 2.44 -6.69
N GLN A 77 8.82 1.77 -7.50
CA GLN A 77 9.64 2.39 -8.55
C GLN A 77 10.70 3.36 -8.01
N VAL A 78 11.29 3.04 -6.85
CA VAL A 78 12.31 3.90 -6.22
C VAL A 78 13.60 4.03 -7.02
N ASP A 79 13.88 3.08 -7.91
CA ASP A 79 14.97 3.16 -8.88
C ASP A 79 14.83 4.35 -9.84
N LEU A 80 13.60 4.80 -10.11
CA LEU A 80 13.35 5.91 -11.02
C LEU A 80 13.45 7.28 -10.33
N ARG A 81 13.67 7.34 -9.02
CA ARG A 81 13.75 8.60 -8.26
C ARG A 81 14.93 9.46 -8.73
N ASP A 82 16.03 8.82 -9.14
CA ASP A 82 17.25 9.47 -9.63
C ASP A 82 17.42 9.35 -11.16
N ASP A 83 16.43 8.77 -11.86
CA ASP A 83 16.46 8.62 -13.32
C ASP A 83 16.24 9.96 -14.03
N SER A 84 17.20 10.38 -14.84
CA SER A 84 17.19 11.68 -15.50
C SER A 84 15.98 11.88 -16.41
N VAL A 85 15.61 10.85 -17.18
CA VAL A 85 14.46 10.89 -18.10
C VAL A 85 13.16 11.08 -17.32
N THR A 86 13.02 10.40 -16.19
CA THR A 86 11.85 10.50 -15.32
C THR A 86 11.78 11.86 -14.63
N LEU A 87 12.91 12.37 -14.14
CA LEU A 87 13.02 13.70 -13.54
C LEU A 87 12.65 14.81 -14.52
N GLU A 88 13.11 14.74 -15.77
CA GLU A 88 12.73 15.70 -16.82
C GLU A 88 11.24 15.68 -17.12
N LYS A 89 10.63 14.49 -17.20
CA LYS A 89 9.18 14.35 -17.41
C LYS A 89 8.38 14.95 -16.25
N LEU A 90 8.80 14.71 -15.02
CA LEU A 90 8.16 15.29 -13.84
C LEU A 90 8.32 16.81 -13.80
N ALA A 91 9.52 17.32 -14.11
CA ALA A 91 9.78 18.75 -14.16
C ALA A 91 8.91 19.48 -15.19
N LYS A 92 8.67 18.87 -16.37
CA LYS A 92 7.73 19.40 -17.38
C LYS A 92 6.31 19.58 -16.83
N ASN A 93 5.89 18.71 -15.91
CA ASN A 93 4.59 18.78 -15.24
C ASN A 93 4.64 19.55 -13.91
N LYS A 94 5.74 20.25 -13.61
CA LYS A 94 5.99 20.96 -12.32
C LYS A 94 5.87 20.03 -11.09
N GLN A 95 6.19 18.77 -11.27
CA GLN A 95 6.14 17.74 -10.23
C GLN A 95 7.56 17.31 -9.85
N ARG A 96 7.66 16.64 -8.70
CA ARG A 96 8.89 16.02 -8.20
C ARG A 96 8.57 14.61 -7.71
N PRO A 97 9.55 13.70 -7.70
CA PRO A 97 9.37 12.42 -7.04
C PRO A 97 9.02 12.59 -5.57
N VAL A 98 8.21 11.68 -5.05
CA VAL A 98 7.86 11.58 -3.63
C VAL A 98 9.11 11.15 -2.86
N THR A 99 9.46 11.93 -1.83
CA THR A 99 10.57 11.62 -0.92
C THR A 99 10.14 10.57 0.11
N PHE A 100 11.12 9.91 0.72
CA PHE A 100 10.85 8.93 1.77
C PHE A 100 10.08 9.55 2.95
N GLU A 101 10.53 10.73 3.42
CA GLU A 101 9.89 11.48 4.50
C GLU A 101 8.43 11.85 4.20
N SER A 102 8.15 12.25 2.95
CA SER A 102 6.77 12.52 2.52
C SER A 102 5.92 11.26 2.52
N GLY A 103 6.49 10.11 2.15
CA GLY A 103 5.82 8.81 2.22
C GLY A 103 5.55 8.35 3.66
N GLU A 104 6.49 8.57 4.59
CA GLU A 104 6.30 8.31 6.02
C GLU A 104 5.20 9.19 6.62
N THR A 105 5.20 10.48 6.28
CA THR A 105 4.17 11.43 6.73
C THR A 105 2.80 10.98 6.24
N LEU A 106 2.70 10.59 4.97
CA LEU A 106 1.48 10.05 4.38
C LEU A 106 1.02 8.76 5.07
N ALA A 107 1.92 7.84 5.40
CA ALA A 107 1.58 6.63 6.14
C ALA A 107 1.02 6.93 7.53
N HIS A 108 1.61 7.89 8.24
CA HIS A 108 1.13 8.33 9.55
C HIS A 108 -0.25 8.97 9.45
N GLU A 109 -0.47 9.87 8.49
CA GLU A 109 -1.77 10.50 8.23
C GLU A 109 -2.87 9.47 7.95
N LEU A 110 -2.55 8.45 7.16
CA LEU A 110 -3.49 7.40 6.76
C LEU A 110 -3.64 6.27 7.79
N LYS A 111 -2.85 6.31 8.88
CA LYS A 111 -2.80 5.26 9.92
C LYS A 111 -2.39 3.89 9.35
N ALA A 112 -1.49 3.89 8.37
CA ALA A 112 -0.83 2.67 7.91
C ALA A 112 0.04 2.10 9.04
N VAL A 113 0.24 0.79 9.06
CA VAL A 113 1.13 0.15 10.05
C VAL A 113 2.58 0.60 9.87
N LYS A 114 3.02 0.74 8.61
CA LYS A 114 4.36 1.19 8.25
C LYS A 114 4.42 1.67 6.81
N TYR A 115 5.34 2.58 6.53
CA TYR A 115 5.76 2.94 5.18
C TYR A 115 6.99 2.13 4.77
N MET A 116 6.98 1.59 3.55
CA MET A 116 8.10 0.86 2.97
C MET A 116 8.30 1.24 1.51
N GLU A 117 9.50 1.05 1.00
CA GLU A 117 9.84 1.36 -0.38
C GLU A 117 10.46 0.16 -1.09
N CYS A 118 10.09 -0.05 -2.34
CA CYS A 118 10.63 -1.12 -3.15
C CYS A 118 10.79 -0.76 -4.63
N SER A 119 11.64 -1.52 -5.31
CA SER A 119 11.84 -1.47 -6.75
C SER A 119 11.72 -2.88 -7.29
N ALA A 120 10.70 -3.12 -8.11
CA ALA A 120 10.54 -4.40 -8.79
C ALA A 120 11.63 -4.63 -9.84
N LEU A 121 12.17 -3.55 -10.44
CA LEU A 121 13.22 -3.64 -11.45
C LEU A 121 14.54 -4.11 -10.83
N THR A 122 14.95 -3.48 -9.73
CA THR A 122 16.21 -3.81 -9.04
C THR A 122 16.05 -4.91 -7.98
N GLN A 123 14.82 -5.39 -7.76
CA GLN A 123 14.41 -6.30 -6.68
C GLN A 123 14.68 -5.76 -5.25
N LYS A 124 15.12 -4.51 -5.11
CA LYS A 124 15.41 -3.88 -3.82
C LYS A 124 14.13 -3.71 -3.00
N GLY A 125 14.14 -4.18 -1.76
CA GLY A 125 13.08 -3.99 -0.78
C GLY A 125 11.81 -4.83 -1.00
N VAL A 126 11.70 -5.55 -2.11
CA VAL A 126 10.52 -6.37 -2.43
C VAL A 126 10.32 -7.46 -1.37
N GLN A 127 11.37 -8.25 -1.10
CA GLN A 127 11.32 -9.30 -0.08
C GLN A 127 10.97 -8.74 1.30
N ASN A 128 11.56 -7.59 1.68
CA ASN A 128 11.30 -6.97 2.98
C ASN A 128 9.84 -6.56 3.14
N VAL A 129 9.18 -6.05 2.08
CA VAL A 129 7.75 -5.71 2.12
C VAL A 129 6.89 -6.95 2.43
N PHE A 130 7.19 -8.08 1.81
CA PHE A 130 6.46 -9.33 2.06
C PHE A 130 6.74 -9.90 3.45
N GLU A 131 8.00 -9.89 3.90
CA GLU A 131 8.38 -10.33 5.25
C GLU A 131 7.68 -9.49 6.32
N GLU A 132 7.62 -8.17 6.14
CA GLU A 132 6.93 -7.29 7.08
C GLU A 132 5.42 -7.53 7.06
N ALA A 133 4.82 -7.78 5.88
CA ALA A 133 3.41 -8.12 5.80
C ALA A 133 3.08 -9.40 6.59
N ILE A 134 3.93 -10.42 6.47
CA ILE A 134 3.80 -11.66 7.26
C ILE A 134 3.96 -11.36 8.75
N ARG A 135 4.98 -10.58 9.14
CA ARG A 135 5.21 -10.18 10.53
C ARG A 135 3.97 -9.51 11.13
N VAL A 136 3.40 -8.52 10.45
CA VAL A 136 2.22 -7.78 10.93
C VAL A 136 1.01 -8.70 11.14
N VAL A 137 0.85 -9.73 10.31
CA VAL A 137 -0.24 -10.71 10.45
C VAL A 137 0.02 -11.68 11.61
N LEU A 138 1.25 -12.15 11.77
CA LEU A 138 1.62 -13.13 12.82
C LEU A 138 1.76 -12.51 14.21
N GLU A 139 2.18 -11.26 14.26
CA GLU A 139 2.33 -10.45 15.47
C GLU A 139 1.29 -9.32 15.44
N PRO A 140 -0.02 -9.63 15.51
CA PRO A 140 -1.04 -8.60 15.57
C PRO A 140 -0.68 -7.70 16.75
N LEU A 141 -0.56 -6.38 16.49
CA LEU A 141 -0.19 -5.39 17.48
C LEU A 141 -0.93 -5.73 18.78
N HIS A 142 -0.20 -6.18 19.79
CA HIS A 142 -0.76 -6.44 21.10
C HIS A 142 -1.42 -5.14 21.51
N ASN A 143 -2.75 -5.12 21.43
CA ASN A 143 -3.52 -4.00 21.89
C ASN A 143 -3.09 -3.86 23.36
N LYS A 144 -2.48 -2.73 23.73
CA LYS A 144 -2.22 -2.40 25.13
C LYS A 144 -3.57 -2.17 25.81
N SER A 145 -4.41 -3.19 25.89
CA SER A 145 -5.47 -3.28 26.88
C SER A 145 -4.80 -3.70 28.18
N SER A 146 -4.18 -2.72 28.83
CA SER A 146 -3.85 -2.82 30.24
C SER A 146 -4.74 -1.83 30.98
N ARG A 147 -5.97 -2.25 31.22
CA ARG A 147 -6.61 -2.19 32.55
C ARG A 147 -8.00 -2.85 32.46
N CYS A 148 -8.02 -4.18 32.55
CA CYS A 148 -9.14 -4.84 33.20
C CYS A 148 -8.92 -4.62 34.70
N VAL A 149 -9.62 -3.66 35.30
CA VAL A 149 -9.70 -3.56 36.75
C VAL A 149 -10.82 -4.53 37.15
N LEU A 150 -10.43 -5.67 37.70
CA LEU A 150 -11.31 -6.44 38.58
C LEU A 150 -11.27 -5.74 39.94
N LEU A 151 -12.29 -4.94 40.23
CA LEU A 151 -12.71 -4.54 41.58
C LEU A 151 -14.24 -4.52 41.61
#